data_AF-A0A899FZ17-F1
#
_entry.id   AF-A0A899FZ17-F1
#
_cell.length_a   1.000
_cell.length_b   1.000
_cell.length_c   1.000
_cell.angle_alpha   90.00
_cell.angle_beta   90.00
_cell.angle_gamma   90.00
#
_symmetry.space_group_name_H-M   'P 1'
#
loop_
_entity.id
_entity.type
_entity.pdbx_description
1 polymer ?
#
loop_
_entity_poly.entity_id
_entity_poly.type
_entity_poly.pdbx_seq_one_letter_code
_entity_poly.pdbx_strand_id
1 'polypeptide(L)'
;MEKFTKWRDAGTGLAPFFQSSFEIESPKWIFLIFGLFLYIIRHLFIFFLFISYFIFVHTLLSPILQSIFPRVLHFFKKMFIGTAFFLCGIPPSSIQANYTKKKKAIPSAQNIIISSYCSPLDILCLAFNYNPIFTISYSNTSLVQHVSGIKALFYTFSIPERSPPHRNCMTLESLSKLYPNRIICVFPEGTTSNGTGLLLFTQSLESVAPQAKIFPLSIKYNNYLTSPLPRSFFKFLFRLTFKLTHNFQIKISETPIIADHPEKLREIASYALSELSKVPRLGLGVDEKISFLKAQGISSKT
;
A
#
# COMPACT_ATOMS: atom_id res chain seq x y z
N MET A 1 20.23 17.13 -18.96
CA MET A 1 19.29 16.56 -17.96
C MET A 1 17.84 16.48 -18.47
N GLU A 2 17.59 16.60 -19.79
CA GLU A 2 16.25 16.70 -20.37
C GLU A 2 15.56 15.35 -20.62
N LYS A 3 16.30 14.24 -20.55
CA LYS A 3 15.80 12.90 -20.91
C LYS A 3 14.61 12.44 -20.06
N PHE A 4 14.39 13.00 -18.87
CA PHE A 4 13.32 12.59 -17.96
C PHE A 4 12.30 13.68 -17.57
N THR A 5 12.31 14.84 -18.23
CA THR A 5 11.31 15.90 -17.99
C THR A 5 9.89 15.43 -18.36
N LYS A 6 9.78 14.49 -19.32
CA LYS A 6 8.51 13.89 -19.76
C LYS A 6 7.72 13.20 -18.64
N TRP A 7 8.37 12.70 -17.59
CA TRP A 7 7.71 12.03 -16.45
C TRP A 7 7.55 12.93 -15.23
N ARG A 8 7.55 14.25 -15.47
CA ARG A 8 7.05 15.24 -14.53
C ARG A 8 5.63 15.61 -14.92
N ASP A 9 4.79 15.78 -13.91
CA ASP A 9 3.45 16.27 -14.10
C ASP A 9 3.49 17.71 -14.63
N ALA A 10 2.73 18.00 -15.69
CA ALA A 10 2.80 19.29 -16.38
C ALA A 10 2.25 20.44 -15.52
N GLY A 11 1.26 20.17 -14.65
CA GLY A 11 0.66 21.20 -13.80
C GLY A 11 1.48 21.49 -12.56
N THR A 12 2.04 20.46 -11.92
CA THR A 12 2.71 20.58 -10.61
C THR A 12 4.24 20.52 -10.68
N GLY A 13 4.81 20.05 -11.80
CA GLY A 13 6.25 19.82 -11.94
C GLY A 13 6.80 18.63 -11.13
N LEU A 14 5.93 17.90 -10.43
CA LEU A 14 6.30 16.78 -9.56
C LEU A 14 6.66 15.54 -10.36
N ALA A 15 7.58 14.74 -9.83
CA ALA A 15 8.11 13.55 -10.50
C ALA A 15 7.82 12.29 -9.67
N PRO A 16 6.60 11.71 -9.75
CA PRO A 16 6.12 10.71 -8.80
C PRO A 16 6.83 9.35 -8.88
N PHE A 17 7.57 9.10 -9.97
CA PHE A 17 8.24 7.82 -10.20
C PHE A 17 9.69 7.79 -9.71
N PHE A 18 10.20 8.91 -9.22
CA PHE A 18 11.56 9.01 -8.71
C PHE A 18 11.63 8.68 -7.22
N GLN A 19 12.64 7.88 -6.86
CA GLN A 19 12.93 7.62 -5.47
C GLN A 19 13.35 8.93 -4.77
N SER A 20 12.70 9.24 -3.66
CA SER A 20 13.13 10.36 -2.80
C SER A 20 14.46 10.03 -2.12
N SER A 21 15.30 11.05 -1.96
CA SER A 21 16.63 10.94 -1.35
C SER A 21 16.54 10.40 0.08
N PHE A 22 17.47 9.50 0.42
CA PHE A 22 17.65 9.02 1.79
C PHE A 22 18.73 9.87 2.46
N GLU A 23 18.32 10.77 3.35
CA GLU A 23 19.23 11.69 4.03
C GLU A 23 19.82 11.07 5.30
N ILE A 24 21.15 11.11 5.36
CA ILE A 24 21.96 10.71 6.52
C ILE A 24 22.18 11.96 7.37
N GLU A 25 21.74 11.90 8.63
CA GLU A 25 21.85 13.01 9.58
C GLU A 25 23.33 13.28 9.96
N SER A 26 23.66 14.53 10.21
CA SER A 26 24.96 14.94 10.72
C SER A 26 25.05 14.73 12.23
N PRO A 27 26.16 14.19 12.79
CA PRO A 27 27.40 13.82 12.12
C PRO A 27 27.35 12.44 11.42
N LYS A 28 27.79 12.41 10.15
CA LYS A 28 27.59 11.27 9.23
C LYS A 28 28.22 9.96 9.71
N TRP A 29 29.43 10.01 10.26
CA TRP A 29 30.19 8.84 10.70
C TRP A 29 29.54 8.10 11.88
N ILE A 30 29.07 8.83 12.90
CA ILE A 30 28.36 8.25 14.04
C ILE A 30 27.03 7.64 13.57
N PHE A 31 26.27 8.38 12.75
CA PHE A 31 25.01 7.89 12.20
C PHE A 31 25.20 6.66 11.29
N LEU A 32 26.33 6.58 10.55
CA LEU A 32 26.68 5.42 9.74
C LEU A 32 26.98 4.19 10.59
N ILE A 33 27.85 4.32 11.60
CA ILE A 33 28.21 3.21 12.49
C ILE A 33 26.98 2.71 13.23
N PHE A 34 26.22 3.63 13.83
CA PHE A 34 25.02 3.29 14.59
C PHE A 34 23.90 2.75 13.69
N GLY A 35 23.69 3.35 12.52
CA GLY A 35 22.69 2.90 11.55
C GLY A 35 23.02 1.52 10.97
N LEU A 36 24.30 1.22 10.73
CA LEU A 36 24.73 -0.11 10.29
C LEU A 36 24.53 -1.16 11.39
N PHE A 37 24.86 -0.81 12.64
CA PHE A 37 24.60 -1.67 13.80
C PHE A 37 23.11 -1.99 13.94
N LEU A 38 22.25 -0.96 13.88
CA LEU A 38 20.79 -1.14 13.88
C LEU A 38 20.32 -1.98 12.70
N TYR A 39 20.83 -1.73 11.50
CA TYR A 39 20.51 -2.48 10.30
C TYR A 39 20.77 -3.98 10.50
N ILE A 40 21.97 -4.36 10.95
CA ILE A 40 22.36 -5.77 11.14
C ILE A 40 21.47 -6.44 12.20
N ILE A 41 21.33 -5.81 13.37
CA ILE A 41 20.56 -6.38 14.49
C ILE A 41 19.09 -6.53 14.11
N ARG A 42 18.48 -5.50 13.53
CA ARG A 42 17.07 -5.55 13.12
C ARG A 42 16.85 -6.58 12.03
N HIS A 43 17.75 -6.70 11.06
CA HIS A 43 17.66 -7.74 10.03
C HIS A 43 17.67 -9.14 10.65
N LEU A 44 18.55 -9.40 11.61
CA LEU A 44 18.61 -10.67 12.31
C LEU A 44 17.27 -10.99 13.02
N PHE A 45 16.71 -10.03 13.77
CA PHE A 45 15.44 -10.22 14.46
C PHE A 45 14.25 -10.33 13.51
N ILE A 46 14.20 -9.54 12.44
CA ILE A 46 13.15 -9.62 11.40
C ILE A 46 13.20 -10.97 10.69
N PHE A 47 14.40 -11.48 10.41
CA PHE A 47 14.58 -12.80 9.81
C PHE A 47 14.06 -13.91 10.72
N PHE A 48 14.42 -13.88 12.01
CA PHE A 48 13.91 -14.83 12.99
C PHE A 48 12.37 -14.74 13.13
N LEU A 49 11.83 -13.52 13.19
CA LEU A 49 10.39 -13.27 13.25
C LEU A 49 9.66 -13.81 12.01
N PHE A 50 10.26 -13.67 10.82
CA PHE A 50 9.72 -14.19 9.57
C PHE A 50 9.67 -15.73 9.55
N ILE A 51 10.76 -16.39 9.97
CA ILE A 51 10.81 -17.85 10.10
C ILE A 51 9.76 -18.33 11.11
N SER A 52 9.71 -17.68 12.28
CA SER A 52 8.73 -17.99 13.32
C SER A 52 7.29 -17.83 12.82
N TYR A 53 7.00 -16.76 12.07
CA TYR A 53 5.69 -16.55 11.45
C TYR A 53 5.33 -17.69 10.50
N PHE A 54 6.26 -18.12 9.64
CA PHE A 54 6.00 -19.18 8.69
C PHE A 54 5.74 -20.53 9.37
N ILE A 55 6.58 -20.89 10.36
CA ILE A 55 6.41 -22.16 11.10
C ILE A 55 5.15 -22.13 11.95
N PHE A 56 4.97 -21.09 12.77
CA PHE A 56 3.91 -21.04 13.77
C PHE A 56 2.57 -20.63 13.17
N VAL A 57 2.50 -19.49 12.46
CA VAL A 57 1.22 -18.95 11.99
C VAL A 57 0.77 -19.65 10.71
N HIS A 58 1.65 -19.78 9.71
CA HIS A 58 1.27 -20.32 8.41
C HIS A 58 1.12 -21.85 8.46
N THR A 59 2.14 -22.57 8.93
CA THR A 59 2.14 -24.05 8.90
C THR A 59 1.30 -24.68 10.00
N LEU A 60 1.42 -24.21 11.25
CA LEU A 60 0.70 -24.83 12.38
C LEU A 60 -0.70 -24.24 12.59
N LEU A 61 -0.79 -22.91 12.69
CA LEU A 61 -2.01 -22.26 13.20
C LEU A 61 -3.09 -22.03 12.13
N SER A 62 -2.70 -21.68 10.90
CA SER A 62 -3.65 -21.41 9.80
C SER A 62 -4.56 -22.60 9.47
N PRO A 63 -4.07 -23.85 9.27
CA PRO A 63 -4.95 -24.96 8.90
C PRO A 63 -5.98 -25.29 9.98
N ILE A 64 -5.61 -25.12 11.26
CA ILE A 64 -6.46 -25.46 12.41
C ILE A 64 -7.42 -24.31 12.74
N LEU A 65 -6.89 -23.10 12.95
CA LEU A 65 -7.68 -21.98 13.47
C LEU A 65 -8.47 -21.23 12.40
N GLN A 66 -8.15 -21.35 11.11
CA GLN A 66 -8.88 -20.62 10.08
C GLN A 66 -10.36 -21.05 10.00
N SER A 67 -10.64 -22.34 10.23
CA SER A 67 -12.00 -22.88 10.23
C SER A 67 -12.73 -22.60 11.55
N ILE A 68 -12.02 -22.75 12.68
CA ILE A 68 -12.64 -22.75 14.01
C ILE A 68 -12.71 -21.34 14.63
N PHE A 69 -11.60 -20.59 14.59
CA PHE A 69 -11.49 -19.29 15.26
C PHE A 69 -10.72 -18.26 14.41
N PRO A 70 -11.31 -17.72 13.33
CA PRO A 70 -10.63 -16.80 12.42
C PRO A 70 -10.18 -15.49 13.11
N ARG A 71 -10.88 -15.07 14.17
CA ARG A 71 -10.51 -13.89 14.97
C ARG A 71 -9.20 -14.10 15.75
N VAL A 72 -8.97 -15.31 16.27
CA VAL A 72 -7.74 -15.65 17.01
C VAL A 72 -6.56 -15.69 16.05
N LEU A 73 -6.72 -16.31 14.87
CA LEU A 73 -5.68 -16.29 13.83
C LEU A 73 -5.33 -14.85 13.41
N HIS A 74 -6.34 -13.97 13.29
CA HIS A 74 -6.09 -12.57 13.01
C HIS A 74 -5.31 -11.86 14.12
N PHE A 75 -5.61 -12.15 15.40
CA PHE A 75 -4.85 -11.63 16.54
C PHE A 75 -3.36 -12.01 16.46
N PHE A 76 -3.04 -13.28 16.18
CA PHE A 76 -1.65 -13.70 16.00
C PHE A 76 -0.98 -12.99 14.82
N LYS A 77 -1.64 -12.91 13.65
CA LYS A 77 -1.11 -12.16 12.49
C LYS A 77 -0.83 -10.70 12.87
N LYS A 78 -1.75 -10.06 13.59
CA LYS A 78 -1.60 -8.68 14.07
C LYS A 78 -0.43 -8.53 15.03
N MET A 79 -0.22 -9.49 15.93
CA MET A 79 0.93 -9.49 16.85
C MET A 79 2.26 -9.53 16.09
N PHE A 80 2.42 -10.46 15.13
CA PHE A 80 3.64 -10.55 14.31
C PHE A 80 3.90 -9.28 13.50
N ILE A 81 2.87 -8.71 12.86
CA ILE A 81 3.00 -7.45 12.12
C ILE A 81 3.37 -6.29 13.06
N GLY A 82 2.74 -6.20 14.23
CA GLY A 82 3.04 -5.19 15.25
C GLY A 82 4.48 -5.27 15.76
N THR A 83 4.99 -6.48 16.03
CA THR A 83 6.38 -6.71 16.41
C THR A 83 7.33 -6.32 15.27
N ALA A 84 7.01 -6.64 14.01
CA ALA A 84 7.83 -6.25 12.86
C ALA A 84 7.92 -4.72 12.73
N PHE A 85 6.82 -4.00 12.91
CA PHE A 85 6.82 -2.53 12.91
C PHE A 85 7.65 -1.95 14.05
N PHE A 86 7.52 -2.49 15.27
CA PHE A 86 8.30 -2.05 16.41
C PHE A 86 9.81 -2.25 16.17
N LEU A 87 10.20 -3.41 15.63
CA LEU A 87 11.60 -3.68 15.24
C LEU A 87 12.10 -2.71 14.17
N CYS A 88 11.22 -2.24 13.27
CA CYS A 88 11.55 -1.23 12.27
C CYS A 88 11.52 0.22 12.80
N GLY A 89 11.33 0.44 14.11
CA GLY A 89 11.30 1.79 14.69
C GLY A 89 9.99 2.55 14.44
N ILE A 90 8.90 1.84 14.12
CA ILE A 90 7.57 2.43 13.96
C ILE A 90 6.77 2.13 15.25
N PRO A 91 6.41 3.14 16.06
CA PRO A 91 5.75 2.89 17.33
C PRO A 91 4.30 2.42 17.13
N PRO A 92 3.79 1.47 17.93
CA PRO A 92 2.43 0.93 17.78
C PRO A 92 1.32 1.98 17.80
N SER A 93 1.51 3.08 18.55
CA SER A 93 0.55 4.20 18.62
C SER A 93 0.39 4.92 17.29
N SER A 94 1.44 4.97 16.46
CA SER A 94 1.42 5.61 15.14
C SER A 94 0.69 4.79 14.06
N ILE A 95 0.55 3.48 14.29
CA ILE A 95 -0.02 2.49 13.36
C ILE A 95 -1.53 2.33 13.60
N GLN A 96 -2.08 2.91 14.67
CA GLN A 96 -3.51 2.92 14.89
C GLN A 96 -4.16 3.99 14.00
N ALA A 97 -5.23 3.61 13.31
CA ALA A 97 -6.00 4.57 12.51
C ALA A 97 -6.51 5.70 13.42
N ASN A 98 -6.02 6.92 13.20
CA ASN A 98 -6.50 8.08 13.93
C ASN A 98 -7.84 8.48 13.36
N TYR A 99 -8.89 8.21 14.11
CA TYR A 99 -10.21 8.72 13.81
C TYR A 99 -10.41 10.06 14.54
N THR A 100 -10.75 11.12 13.81
CA THR A 100 -11.01 12.47 14.35
C THR A 100 -12.31 12.51 15.17
N LYS A 101 -12.32 13.23 16.30
CA LYS A 101 -13.18 12.98 17.49
C LYS A 101 -14.71 13.09 17.34
N LYS A 102 -15.32 13.32 16.17
CA LYS A 102 -16.78 13.47 16.03
C LYS A 102 -17.40 12.33 15.18
N LYS A 103 -18.56 11.82 15.63
CA LYS A 103 -19.38 10.69 15.12
C LYS A 103 -18.81 9.97 13.87
N LYS A 104 -18.17 8.81 14.07
CA LYS A 104 -17.39 8.09 13.06
C LYS A 104 -18.18 6.94 12.44
N ALA A 105 -18.32 6.92 11.12
CA ALA A 105 -18.55 5.68 10.41
C ALA A 105 -17.25 4.87 10.42
N ILE A 106 -17.25 3.72 11.09
CA ILE A 106 -16.10 2.81 11.11
C ILE A 106 -16.24 1.87 9.91
N PRO A 107 -15.18 1.61 9.13
CA PRO A 107 -15.23 0.61 8.06
C PRO A 107 -15.67 -0.73 8.63
N SER A 108 -16.80 -1.22 8.16
CA SER A 108 -17.34 -2.51 8.52
C SER A 108 -17.20 -3.50 7.37
N ALA A 109 -17.59 -4.75 7.62
CA ALA A 109 -17.74 -5.74 6.56
C ALA A 109 -18.57 -5.18 5.38
N GLN A 110 -18.25 -5.63 4.16
CA GLN A 110 -18.82 -5.15 2.87
C GLN A 110 -18.40 -3.73 2.45
N ASN A 111 -17.63 -3.01 3.27
CA ASN A 111 -17.12 -1.70 2.87
C ASN A 111 -15.82 -1.84 2.08
N ILE A 112 -15.57 -0.86 1.22
CA ILE A 112 -14.37 -0.78 0.41
C ILE A 112 -13.46 0.29 1.00
N ILE A 113 -12.19 -0.02 1.20
CA ILE A 113 -11.16 0.96 1.56
C ILE A 113 -10.34 1.26 0.31
N ILE A 114 -10.23 2.54 -0.05
CA ILE A 114 -9.29 2.99 -1.08
C ILE A 114 -8.10 3.65 -0.41
N SER A 115 -6.89 3.34 -0.88
CA SER A 115 -5.68 3.94 -0.33
C SER A 115 -4.65 4.20 -1.43
N SER A 116 -3.69 5.08 -1.13
CA SER A 116 -2.55 5.32 -2.00
C SER A 116 -1.62 4.10 -2.02
N TYR A 117 -0.93 3.87 -3.13
CA TYR A 117 0.00 2.75 -3.27
C TYR A 117 1.42 3.28 -3.42
N CYS A 118 2.18 3.25 -2.32
CA CYS A 118 3.50 3.87 -2.25
C CYS A 118 4.58 2.87 -1.81
N SER A 119 4.26 1.95 -0.89
CA SER A 119 5.23 0.99 -0.34
C SER A 119 4.57 -0.26 0.24
N PRO A 120 5.33 -1.33 0.51
CA PRO A 120 4.80 -2.50 1.23
C PRO A 120 4.31 -2.18 2.65
N LEU A 121 4.70 -1.04 3.23
CA LEU A 121 4.18 -0.60 4.53
C LEU A 121 2.67 -0.34 4.47
N ASP A 122 2.14 0.08 3.31
CA ASP A 122 0.71 0.32 3.12
C ASP A 122 -0.07 -0.98 3.32
N ILE A 123 0.41 -2.07 2.70
CA ILE A 123 -0.16 -3.40 2.81
C ILE A 123 -0.10 -3.89 4.27
N LEU A 124 1.05 -3.77 4.93
CA LEU A 124 1.22 -4.21 6.32
C LEU A 124 0.33 -3.41 7.28
N CYS A 125 0.21 -2.10 7.08
CA CYS A 125 -0.63 -1.22 7.88
C CYS A 125 -2.12 -1.58 7.74
N LEU A 126 -2.58 -1.80 6.51
CA LEU A 126 -3.96 -2.21 6.24
C LEU A 126 -4.24 -3.61 6.80
N ALA A 127 -3.30 -4.55 6.67
CA ALA A 127 -3.40 -5.89 7.25
C ALA A 127 -3.47 -5.85 8.78
N PHE A 128 -2.71 -4.96 9.42
CA PHE A 128 -2.70 -4.77 10.87
C PHE A 128 -4.01 -4.21 11.42
N ASN A 129 -4.60 -3.22 10.73
CA ASN A 129 -5.79 -2.52 11.22
C ASN A 129 -7.11 -3.23 10.85
N TYR A 130 -7.22 -3.77 9.63
CA TYR A 130 -8.50 -4.20 9.08
C TYR A 130 -8.54 -5.64 8.57
N ASN A 131 -7.38 -6.30 8.39
CA ASN A 131 -7.27 -7.60 7.71
C ASN A 131 -8.11 -7.67 6.42
N PRO A 132 -7.96 -6.71 5.49
CA PRO A 132 -8.81 -6.65 4.33
C PRO A 132 -8.42 -7.74 3.32
N ILE A 133 -9.29 -7.91 2.34
CA ILE A 133 -8.97 -8.63 1.11
C ILE A 133 -8.26 -7.65 0.19
N PHE A 134 -7.07 -8.02 -0.27
CA PHE A 134 -6.28 -7.17 -1.15
C PHE A 134 -6.63 -7.43 -2.60
N THR A 135 -6.58 -6.36 -3.39
CA THR A 135 -6.83 -6.40 -4.82
C THR A 135 -5.71 -5.70 -5.59
N ILE A 136 -5.49 -6.14 -6.83
CA ILE A 136 -4.62 -5.46 -7.79
C ILE A 136 -5.51 -4.87 -8.90
N SER A 137 -5.29 -3.59 -9.20
CA SER A 137 -5.95 -2.86 -10.29
C SER A 137 -5.01 -2.72 -11.49
N TYR A 138 -5.58 -2.71 -12.69
CA TYR A 138 -4.85 -2.62 -13.96
C TYR A 138 -5.34 -1.42 -14.77
N SER A 139 -4.53 -0.93 -15.71
CA SER A 139 -4.86 0.30 -16.48
C SER A 139 -6.03 0.13 -17.43
N ASN A 140 -6.12 -1.01 -18.13
CA ASN A 140 -7.03 -1.19 -19.27
C ASN A 140 -8.33 -1.90 -18.91
N THR A 141 -8.60 -2.15 -17.63
CA THR A 141 -9.76 -2.95 -17.20
C THR A 141 -10.35 -2.43 -15.91
N SER A 142 -11.68 -2.48 -15.78
CA SER A 142 -12.39 -2.27 -14.52
C SER A 142 -12.31 -3.47 -13.57
N LEU A 143 -11.86 -4.63 -14.06
CA LEU A 143 -11.68 -5.84 -13.27
C LEU A 143 -10.49 -5.72 -12.31
N VAL A 144 -10.63 -6.38 -11.16
CA VAL A 144 -9.57 -6.47 -10.14
C VAL A 144 -9.16 -7.92 -9.93
N GLN A 145 -7.87 -8.13 -9.65
CA GLN A 145 -7.38 -9.44 -9.26
C GLN A 145 -7.40 -9.58 -7.73
N HIS A 146 -8.08 -10.61 -7.24
CA HIS A 146 -8.02 -10.98 -5.82
C HIS A 146 -6.64 -11.58 -5.47
N VAL A 147 -5.98 -11.04 -4.44
CA VAL A 147 -4.64 -11.49 -4.03
C VAL A 147 -4.50 -11.64 -2.52
N SER A 148 -3.57 -12.52 -2.10
CA SER A 148 -3.18 -12.63 -0.69
C SER A 148 -2.36 -11.40 -0.26
N GLY A 149 -2.33 -11.11 1.04
CA GLY A 149 -1.54 -10.00 1.58
C GLY A 149 -0.04 -10.11 1.28
N ILE A 150 0.51 -11.33 1.25
CA ILE A 150 1.92 -11.57 0.88
C ILE A 150 2.15 -11.24 -0.59
N LYS A 151 1.25 -11.69 -1.48
CA LYS A 151 1.34 -11.36 -2.92
C LYS A 151 1.21 -9.85 -3.14
N ALA A 152 0.26 -9.18 -2.46
CA ALA A 152 0.09 -7.74 -2.53
C ALA A 152 1.33 -6.96 -2.03
N LEU A 153 1.99 -7.47 -0.97
CA LEU A 153 3.22 -6.91 -0.44
C LEU A 153 4.34 -6.97 -1.47
N PHE A 154 4.60 -8.13 -2.06
CA PHE A 154 5.66 -8.27 -3.07
C PHE A 154 5.32 -7.63 -4.42
N TYR A 155 4.03 -7.45 -4.73
CA TYR A 155 3.59 -6.74 -5.92
C TYR A 155 4.08 -5.28 -5.95
N THR A 156 4.34 -4.66 -4.79
CA THR A 156 4.95 -3.31 -4.71
C THR A 156 6.32 -3.19 -5.36
N PHE A 157 7.02 -4.31 -5.53
CA PHE A 157 8.34 -4.38 -6.17
C PHE A 157 8.27 -4.98 -7.58
N SER A 158 7.08 -5.32 -8.05
CA SER A 158 6.85 -5.90 -9.37
C SER A 158 6.71 -4.80 -10.42
N ILE A 159 6.90 -5.17 -11.69
CA ILE A 159 6.65 -4.26 -12.81
C ILE A 159 5.14 -4.20 -13.02
N PRO A 160 4.53 -3.01 -13.11
CA PRO A 160 3.10 -2.90 -13.34
C PRO A 160 2.70 -3.45 -14.71
N GLU A 161 1.56 -4.13 -14.75
CA GLU A 161 0.99 -4.72 -15.97
C GLU A 161 -0.23 -3.91 -16.42
N ARG A 162 -0.50 -3.90 -17.73
CA ARG A 162 -1.66 -3.19 -18.31
C ARG A 162 -2.95 -3.97 -18.22
N SER A 163 -2.82 -5.29 -18.30
CA SER A 163 -3.92 -6.23 -18.36
C SER A 163 -3.65 -7.36 -17.38
N PRO A 164 -4.67 -7.88 -16.72
CA PRO A 164 -4.49 -9.00 -15.83
C PRO A 164 -3.99 -10.25 -16.57
N PRO A 165 -3.18 -11.10 -15.91
CA PRO A 165 -3.05 -12.48 -16.34
C PRO A 165 -4.43 -13.11 -16.08
N HIS A 166 -5.03 -13.75 -17.10
CA HIS A 166 -6.43 -14.21 -17.18
C HIS A 166 -7.00 -15.00 -15.96
N ARG A 167 -6.20 -15.31 -14.93
CA ARG A 167 -6.61 -16.00 -13.69
C ARG A 167 -7.10 -15.02 -12.61
N ASN A 168 -8.22 -15.36 -11.97
CA ASN A 168 -8.77 -14.76 -10.74
C ASN A 168 -9.15 -13.27 -10.83
N CYS A 169 -9.55 -12.79 -12.00
CA CYS A 169 -10.08 -11.45 -12.18
C CYS A 169 -11.59 -11.45 -12.04
N MET A 170 -12.11 -10.50 -11.27
CA MET A 170 -13.53 -10.36 -11.00
C MET A 170 -13.86 -8.88 -10.77
N THR A 171 -15.15 -8.54 -10.82
CA THR A 171 -15.62 -7.21 -10.44
C THR A 171 -15.55 -7.03 -8.93
N LEU A 172 -15.47 -5.78 -8.46
CA LEU A 172 -15.54 -5.49 -7.02
C LEU A 172 -16.89 -5.89 -6.43
N GLU A 173 -17.98 -5.81 -7.21
CA GLU A 173 -19.29 -6.33 -6.81
C GLU A 173 -19.25 -7.84 -6.55
N SER A 174 -18.73 -8.65 -7.49
CA SER A 174 -18.63 -10.10 -7.31
C SER A 174 -17.74 -10.46 -6.12
N LEU A 175 -16.63 -9.74 -5.92
CA LEU A 175 -15.75 -9.93 -4.78
C LEU A 175 -16.45 -9.61 -3.45
N SER A 176 -17.26 -8.56 -3.41
CA SER A 176 -18.07 -8.20 -2.23
C SER A 176 -19.11 -9.26 -1.90
N LYS A 177 -19.74 -9.87 -2.91
CA LYS A 177 -20.68 -10.99 -2.72
C LYS A 177 -19.97 -12.27 -2.24
N LEU A 178 -18.76 -12.54 -2.73
CA LEU A 178 -17.97 -13.70 -2.33
C LEU A 178 -17.50 -13.63 -0.88
N TYR A 179 -17.23 -12.41 -0.37
CA TYR A 179 -16.70 -12.21 0.99
C TYR A 179 -17.52 -11.18 1.79
N PRO A 180 -18.78 -11.51 2.15
CA PRO A 180 -19.69 -10.56 2.80
C PRO A 180 -19.24 -10.12 4.20
N ASN A 181 -18.36 -10.88 4.85
CA ASN A 181 -17.88 -10.62 6.22
C ASN A 181 -16.51 -9.92 6.25
N ARG A 182 -16.00 -9.42 5.13
CA ARG A 182 -14.66 -8.83 5.02
C ARG A 182 -14.71 -7.45 4.36
N ILE A 183 -13.70 -6.66 4.67
CA ILE A 183 -13.42 -5.38 4.01
C ILE A 183 -12.58 -5.67 2.76
N ILE A 184 -12.86 -4.99 1.66
CA ILE A 184 -12.06 -5.05 0.44
C ILE A 184 -11.17 -3.82 0.38
N CYS A 185 -9.88 -4.00 0.13
CA CYS A 185 -8.94 -2.91 -0.07
C CYS A 185 -8.56 -2.81 -1.55
N VAL A 186 -8.67 -1.60 -2.09
CA VAL A 186 -8.37 -1.27 -3.49
C VAL A 186 -7.30 -0.18 -3.53
N PHE A 187 -6.30 -0.41 -4.38
CA PHE A 187 -5.28 0.56 -4.74
C PHE A 187 -5.58 1.08 -6.15
N PRO A 188 -6.41 2.14 -6.28
CA PRO A 188 -6.88 2.58 -7.58
C PRO A 188 -5.77 3.16 -8.45
N GLU A 189 -4.63 3.59 -7.89
CA GLU A 189 -3.45 4.03 -8.66
C GLU A 189 -2.83 2.93 -9.55
N GLY A 190 -3.07 1.65 -9.25
CA GLY A 190 -2.60 0.50 -10.03
C GLY A 190 -1.07 0.26 -10.01
N THR A 191 -0.27 1.21 -9.54
CA THR A 191 1.19 1.09 -9.43
C THR A 191 1.74 1.92 -8.28
N THR A 192 3.00 1.69 -7.92
CA THR A 192 3.66 2.40 -6.81
C THR A 192 4.20 3.77 -7.22
N SER A 193 3.92 4.77 -6.36
CA SER A 193 4.44 6.14 -6.46
C SER A 193 5.42 6.45 -5.32
N ASN A 194 6.02 7.63 -5.36
CA ASN A 194 6.92 8.12 -4.32
C ASN A 194 6.21 8.93 -3.21
N GLY A 195 4.88 8.96 -3.21
CA GLY A 195 4.07 9.65 -2.21
C GLY A 195 4.06 11.19 -2.30
N THR A 196 4.67 11.80 -3.32
CA THR A 196 4.65 13.26 -3.51
C THR A 196 3.37 13.78 -4.14
N GLY A 197 2.64 12.93 -4.84
CA GLY A 197 1.35 13.23 -5.47
C GLY A 197 0.59 11.94 -5.75
N LEU A 198 -0.72 12.06 -5.89
CA LEU A 198 -1.62 10.95 -6.13
C LEU A 198 -1.69 10.67 -7.64
N LEU A 199 -1.34 9.45 -8.06
CA LEU A 199 -1.39 9.07 -9.47
C LEU A 199 -2.83 9.04 -9.99
N LEU A 200 -2.95 9.10 -11.30
CA LEU A 200 -4.21 8.93 -12.01
C LEU A 200 -4.78 7.54 -11.70
N PHE A 201 -6.03 7.51 -11.23
CA PHE A 201 -6.71 6.25 -10.89
C PHE A 201 -6.98 5.41 -12.12
N THR A 202 -7.05 4.11 -11.95
CA THR A 202 -7.54 3.14 -12.95
C THR A 202 -9.07 3.07 -12.95
N GLN A 203 -9.63 2.29 -13.86
CA GLN A 203 -11.08 2.07 -13.98
C GLN A 203 -11.62 1.07 -12.94
N SER A 204 -10.80 0.61 -11.99
CA SER A 204 -11.21 -0.44 -11.05
C SER A 204 -12.45 -0.09 -10.22
N LEU A 205 -12.62 1.18 -9.88
CA LEU A 205 -13.75 1.69 -9.10
C LEU A 205 -15.09 1.67 -9.87
N GLU A 206 -15.07 1.55 -11.20
CA GLU A 206 -16.30 1.46 -12.00
C GLU A 206 -17.00 0.10 -11.79
N SER A 207 -16.28 -0.92 -11.33
CA SER A 207 -16.81 -2.28 -11.08
C SER A 207 -17.45 -2.46 -9.69
N VAL A 208 -17.62 -1.37 -8.95
CA VAL A 208 -18.17 -1.36 -7.59
C VAL A 208 -19.69 -1.54 -7.61
N ALA A 209 -20.23 -2.25 -6.62
CA ALA A 209 -21.67 -2.39 -6.45
C ALA A 209 -22.35 -1.03 -6.23
N PRO A 210 -23.54 -0.78 -6.80
CA PRO A 210 -24.31 0.42 -6.51
C PRO A 210 -24.53 0.56 -4.99
N GLN A 211 -24.51 1.80 -4.49
CA GLN A 211 -24.68 2.12 -3.06
C GLN A 211 -23.59 1.57 -2.12
N ALA A 212 -22.49 1.01 -2.65
CA ALA A 212 -21.38 0.58 -1.81
C ALA A 212 -20.72 1.77 -1.11
N LYS A 213 -20.30 1.55 0.15
CA LYS A 213 -19.60 2.55 0.97
C LYS A 213 -18.10 2.43 0.78
N ILE A 214 -17.49 3.50 0.28
CA ILE A 214 -16.05 3.60 0.05
C ILE A 214 -15.43 4.54 1.07
N PHE A 215 -14.39 4.08 1.76
CA PHE A 215 -13.63 4.82 2.76
C PHE A 215 -12.23 5.15 2.24
N PRO A 216 -11.96 6.41 1.87
CA PRO A 216 -10.59 6.87 1.63
C PRO A 216 -9.74 6.74 2.89
N LEU A 217 -8.55 6.13 2.74
CA LEU A 217 -7.57 5.98 3.80
C LEU A 217 -6.20 6.45 3.30
N SER A 218 -5.64 7.43 3.99
CA SER A 218 -4.31 7.98 3.73
C SER A 218 -3.32 7.45 4.76
N ILE A 219 -2.18 6.97 4.28
CA ILE A 219 -1.04 6.56 5.09
C ILE A 219 0.11 7.51 4.76
N LYS A 220 0.60 8.25 5.76
CA LYS A 220 1.67 9.22 5.62
C LYS A 220 2.90 8.77 6.39
N TYR A 221 4.02 8.71 5.69
CA TYR A 221 5.35 8.46 6.23
C TYR A 221 6.37 9.15 5.33
N ASN A 222 7.64 9.11 5.74
CA ASN A 222 8.70 9.78 5.01
C ASN A 222 8.89 9.18 3.61
N ASN A 223 8.95 10.04 2.58
CA ASN A 223 8.95 9.62 1.17
C ASN A 223 10.14 8.72 0.79
N TYR A 224 11.26 8.73 1.53
CA TYR A 224 12.35 7.80 1.26
C TYR A 224 11.96 6.33 1.54
N LEU A 225 10.92 6.05 2.33
CA LEU A 225 10.41 4.70 2.57
C LEU A 225 9.51 4.20 1.44
N THR A 226 9.17 5.04 0.46
CA THR A 226 8.41 4.59 -0.72
C THR A 226 9.26 3.69 -1.61
N SER A 227 8.58 2.87 -2.41
CA SER A 227 9.18 1.97 -3.40
C SER A 227 8.61 2.21 -4.80
N PRO A 228 8.81 3.41 -5.39
CA PRO A 228 8.40 3.68 -6.76
C PRO A 228 9.17 2.82 -7.77
N LEU A 229 10.38 2.36 -7.47
CA LEU A 229 11.14 1.54 -8.40
C LEU A 229 10.91 0.05 -8.13
N PRO A 230 10.68 -0.77 -9.16
CA PRO A 230 10.62 -2.22 -9.00
C PRO A 230 11.99 -2.78 -8.61
N ARG A 231 12.01 -4.04 -8.11
CA ARG A 231 13.23 -4.76 -7.70
C ARG A 231 14.07 -4.04 -6.62
N SER A 232 13.47 -3.14 -5.85
CA SER A 232 14.17 -2.36 -4.82
C SER A 232 14.01 -2.91 -3.40
N PHE A 233 13.64 -4.19 -3.23
CA PHE A 233 13.33 -4.78 -1.92
C PHE A 233 14.43 -4.57 -0.89
N PHE A 234 15.66 -4.97 -1.19
CA PHE A 234 16.79 -4.81 -0.26
C PHE A 234 17.11 -3.34 0.04
N LYS A 235 16.99 -2.46 -0.96
CA LYS A 235 17.19 -1.01 -0.74
C LYS A 235 16.10 -0.43 0.15
N PHE A 236 14.85 -0.88 -0.01
CA PHE A 236 13.74 -0.50 0.86
C PHE A 236 13.99 -0.99 2.29
N LEU A 237 14.35 -2.26 2.46
CA LEU A 237 14.59 -2.85 3.77
C LEU A 237 15.76 -2.16 4.49
N PHE A 238 16.83 -1.83 3.76
CA PHE A 238 17.92 -1.01 4.27
C PHE A 238 17.41 0.34 4.81
N ARG A 239 16.67 1.11 4.00
CA ARG A 239 16.14 2.42 4.42
C ARG A 239 15.20 2.33 5.62
N LEU A 240 14.44 1.25 5.73
CA LEU A 240 13.49 0.99 6.81
C LEU A 240 14.18 0.59 8.13
N THR A 241 15.26 -0.18 8.09
CA THR A 241 15.89 -0.63 9.34
C THR A 241 17.01 0.29 9.81
N PHE A 242 17.55 1.14 8.93
CA PHE A 242 18.73 1.96 9.20
C PHE A 242 18.48 3.13 10.16
N LYS A 243 17.31 3.80 10.10
CA LYS A 243 17.00 4.88 11.05
C LYS A 243 16.35 4.33 12.32
N LEU A 244 16.63 4.95 13.46
CA LEU A 244 16.09 4.53 14.76
C LEU A 244 14.56 4.57 14.79
N THR A 245 13.96 5.66 14.32
CA THR A 245 12.51 5.85 14.33
C THR A 245 12.00 6.39 13.01
N HIS A 246 10.72 6.12 12.74
CA HIS A 246 10.02 6.63 11.56
C HIS A 246 8.70 7.28 11.98
N ASN A 247 8.43 8.44 11.40
CA ASN A 247 7.14 9.09 11.53
C ASN A 247 6.14 8.37 10.64
N PHE A 248 5.05 7.92 11.25
CA PHE A 248 3.97 7.20 10.58
C PHE A 248 2.66 7.81 11.04
N GLN A 249 1.73 8.06 10.13
CA GLN A 249 0.42 8.61 10.46
C GLN A 249 -0.63 8.05 9.53
N ILE A 250 -1.69 7.50 10.10
CA ILE A 250 -2.84 6.99 9.36
C ILE A 250 -4.02 7.91 9.59
N LYS A 251 -4.69 8.27 8.51
CA LYS A 251 -5.94 9.04 8.52
C LYS A 251 -6.98 8.31 7.67
N ILE A 252 -8.21 8.30 8.14
CA ILE A 252 -9.33 7.73 7.42
C ILE A 252 -10.44 8.77 7.31
N SER A 253 -11.13 8.77 6.18
CA SER A 253 -12.31 9.63 5.97
C SER A 253 -13.40 9.31 6.98
N GLU A 254 -13.99 10.36 7.58
CA GLU A 254 -15.13 10.22 8.50
C GLU A 254 -16.42 9.85 7.76
N THR A 255 -16.59 10.40 6.55
CA THR A 255 -17.75 10.18 5.70
C THR A 255 -17.39 9.22 4.57
N PRO A 256 -18.12 8.09 4.43
CA PRO A 256 -17.96 7.23 3.27
C PRO A 256 -18.49 7.92 2.02
N ILE A 257 -17.82 7.66 0.91
CA ILE A 257 -18.32 7.99 -0.43
C ILE A 257 -19.31 6.90 -0.81
N ILE A 258 -20.50 7.28 -1.25
CA ILE A 258 -21.53 6.35 -1.72
C ILE A 258 -21.41 6.21 -3.24
N ALA A 259 -21.37 4.96 -3.72
CA ALA A 259 -21.29 4.65 -5.14
C ALA A 259 -22.64 4.83 -5.85
N ASP A 260 -23.08 6.09 -6.03
CA ASP A 260 -24.32 6.43 -6.74
C ASP A 260 -24.10 6.57 -8.26
N HIS A 261 -22.98 7.17 -8.65
CA HIS A 261 -22.62 7.47 -10.04
C HIS A 261 -21.25 6.87 -10.38
N PRO A 262 -21.20 5.64 -10.92
CA PRO A 262 -19.92 4.94 -11.15
C PRO A 262 -18.97 5.71 -12.07
N GLU A 263 -19.50 6.40 -13.08
CA GLU A 263 -18.74 7.24 -14.04
C GLU A 263 -17.94 8.36 -13.34
N LYS A 264 -18.53 9.00 -12.33
CA LYS A 264 -17.90 10.12 -11.58
C LYS A 264 -17.16 9.65 -10.33
N LEU A 265 -17.37 8.39 -9.93
CA LEU A 265 -16.86 7.84 -8.69
C LEU A 265 -15.33 7.91 -8.62
N ARG A 266 -14.66 7.68 -9.75
CA ARG A 266 -13.21 7.78 -9.88
C ARG A 266 -12.68 9.17 -9.50
N GLU A 267 -13.31 10.22 -10.01
CA GLU A 267 -12.89 11.60 -9.76
C GLU A 267 -13.19 12.03 -8.31
N ILE A 268 -14.37 11.68 -7.80
CA ILE A 268 -14.79 11.98 -6.41
C ILE A 268 -13.85 11.27 -5.42
N ALA A 269 -13.57 9.98 -5.65
CA ALA A 269 -12.66 9.19 -4.85
C ALA A 269 -11.23 9.74 -4.88
N SER A 270 -10.75 10.14 -6.06
CA SER A 270 -9.42 10.73 -6.22
C SER A 270 -9.30 12.07 -5.50
N TYR A 271 -10.32 12.93 -5.62
CA TYR A 271 -10.37 14.21 -4.92
C TYR A 271 -10.37 14.02 -3.40
N ALA A 272 -11.25 13.17 -2.87
CA ALA A 272 -11.34 12.92 -1.43
C ALA A 272 -10.05 12.33 -0.85
N LEU A 273 -9.39 11.42 -1.58
CA LEU A 273 -8.12 10.84 -1.13
C LEU A 273 -6.98 11.86 -1.18
N SER A 274 -6.93 12.71 -2.21
CA SER A 274 -5.97 13.82 -2.35
C SER A 274 -6.10 14.84 -1.22
N GLU A 275 -7.34 15.21 -0.86
CA GLU A 275 -7.61 16.11 0.26
C GLU A 275 -7.19 15.50 1.60
N LEU A 276 -7.54 14.22 1.83
CA LEU A 276 -7.20 13.49 3.06
C LEU A 276 -5.68 13.36 3.26
N SER A 277 -4.96 13.10 2.17
CA SER A 277 -3.50 12.92 2.17
C SER A 277 -2.72 14.24 2.09
N LYS A 278 -3.38 15.33 1.68
CA LYS A 278 -2.77 16.65 1.42
C LYS A 278 -1.68 16.58 0.35
N VAL A 279 -1.93 15.83 -0.73
CA VAL A 279 -1.03 15.74 -1.89
C VAL A 279 -1.81 16.07 -3.16
N PRO A 280 -1.20 16.72 -4.17
CA PRO A 280 -1.90 17.05 -5.41
C PRO A 280 -2.19 15.80 -6.23
N ARG A 281 -3.26 15.86 -7.03
CA ARG A 281 -3.57 14.86 -8.06
C ARG A 281 -2.68 15.09 -9.28
N LEU A 282 -2.18 14.01 -9.87
CA LEU A 282 -1.28 14.04 -11.01
C LEU A 282 -1.97 13.47 -12.26
N GLY A 283 -1.57 13.95 -13.44
CA GLY A 283 -2.00 13.40 -14.73
C GLY A 283 -1.22 12.17 -15.18
N LEU A 284 -0.40 11.58 -14.30
CA LEU A 284 0.46 10.43 -14.57
C LEU A 284 -0.12 9.18 -13.93
N GLY A 285 -0.17 8.06 -14.66
CA GLY A 285 -0.70 6.78 -14.18
C GLY A 285 0.21 5.59 -14.50
N VAL A 286 -0.42 4.42 -14.66
CA VAL A 286 0.24 3.14 -14.92
C VAL A 286 0.98 3.13 -16.27
N ASP A 287 0.41 3.73 -17.32
CA ASP A 287 1.03 3.72 -18.65
C ASP A 287 2.29 4.57 -18.73
N GLU A 288 2.28 5.74 -18.10
CA GLU A 288 3.46 6.60 -17.97
C GLU A 288 4.52 5.91 -17.12
N LYS A 289 4.13 5.18 -16.08
CA LYS A 289 5.04 4.38 -15.26
C LYS A 289 5.74 3.29 -16.07
N ILE A 290 5.00 2.52 -16.87
CA ILE A 290 5.58 1.47 -17.72
C ILE A 290 6.57 2.11 -18.70
N SER A 291 6.20 3.24 -19.30
CA SER A 291 7.05 3.99 -20.23
C SER A 291 8.33 4.51 -19.56
N PHE A 292 8.22 5.00 -18.32
CA PHE A 292 9.35 5.43 -17.50
C PHE A 292 10.32 4.28 -17.20
N LEU A 293 9.79 3.12 -16.79
CA LEU A 293 10.61 1.95 -16.48
C LEU A 293 11.36 1.43 -17.71
N LYS A 294 10.69 1.40 -18.87
CA LYS A 294 11.34 1.09 -20.17
C LYS A 294 12.47 2.05 -20.48
N ALA A 295 12.29 3.36 -20.25
CA ALA A 295 13.33 4.36 -20.46
C ALA A 295 14.52 4.23 -19.49
N GLN A 296 14.30 3.67 -18.29
CA GLN A 296 15.36 3.31 -17.35
C GLN A 296 16.06 1.97 -17.66
N GLY A 297 15.65 1.26 -18.71
CA GLY A 297 16.17 -0.08 -19.04
C GLY A 297 15.61 -1.19 -18.16
N ILE A 298 14.57 -0.91 -17.36
CA ILE A 298 13.90 -1.88 -16.50
C ILE A 298 12.66 -2.40 -17.23
N SER A 299 12.86 -3.37 -18.13
CA SER A 299 11.75 -4.05 -18.82
C SER A 299 11.37 -5.35 -18.11
N SER A 300 10.09 -5.74 -18.22
CA SER A 300 9.71 -7.14 -18.08
C SER A 300 10.46 -7.88 -19.18
N LYS A 301 11.19 -8.96 -18.83
CA LYS A 301 11.57 -9.91 -19.87
C LYS A 301 10.25 -10.38 -20.48
N THR A 302 10.05 -10.02 -21.75
CA THR A 302 8.96 -10.53 -22.59
C THR A 302 8.96 -12.04 -22.57
#